data_AF-A0A2V7VT29-F1
#
_entry.id   AF-A0A2V7VT29-F1
#
_cell.length_a   1.000
_cell.length_b   1.000
_cell.length_c   1.000
_cell.angle_alpha   90.00
_cell.angle_beta   90.00
_cell.angle_gamma   90.00
#
_symmetry.space_group_name_H-M   'P 1'
#
loop_
_entity.id
_entity.type
_entity.pdbx_description
1 polymer ?
#
loop_
_entity_poly.entity_id
_entity_poly.type
_entity_poly.pdbx_seq_one_letter_code
_entity_poly.pdbx_strand_id
1 'polypeptide(L)'
;MPRIMECVPNLSEGRRPEVVAEAVAALKAVPGLRVLDVQSDRDHNRSVLTLAGDEAALRAGIPELFAVAVARIDLRTHTGEHPRVGAVDVVPFVPIEGATMADCVALAREVGQAVASRFRVPVFLYEEAATAPHRRNLEDIRRGEFEGSTDKMRDPQWAPDFGPAAPHASAGASVMGARMPLIAYNVNLGTSDLEVAKRIAKAIRFSSGGYRFVKAMGVMLQQRNLAQVSINMTDFKKTPLSRVFETVKAEAARYGVSVVGSEIVGLVPAEALLDAADHFLRLERFDPSQVLERRIRETE
;
A
#
# COMPACT_ATOMS: atom_id res chain seq x y z
N MET A 1 5.34 -0.64 26.38
CA MET A 1 5.41 -1.20 25.02
C MET A 1 5.50 -0.07 24.02
N PRO A 2 6.41 -0.14 23.05
CA PRO A 2 6.51 0.87 22.00
C PRO A 2 5.21 0.90 21.18
N ARG A 3 4.72 2.10 20.85
CA ARG A 3 3.61 2.27 19.91
C ARG A 3 4.20 2.49 18.52
N ILE A 4 4.20 1.45 17.70
CA ILE A 4 4.77 1.47 16.35
C ILE A 4 3.63 1.41 15.35
N MET A 5 3.64 2.38 14.44
CA MET A 5 2.84 2.40 13.23
C MET A 5 3.78 2.35 12.03
N GLU A 6 3.30 1.69 10.97
CA GLU A 6 3.88 1.80 9.65
C GLU A 6 3.14 2.90 8.88
N CYS A 7 3.85 3.64 8.03
CA CYS A 7 3.24 4.52 7.05
C CYS A 7 3.89 4.29 5.69
N VAL A 8 3.06 4.14 4.64
CA VAL A 8 3.55 3.71 3.31
C VAL A 8 3.23 4.76 2.22
N PRO A 9 3.74 5.99 2.31
CA PRO A 9 3.38 7.04 1.37
C PRO A 9 3.86 6.72 -0.05
N ASN A 10 3.10 7.15 -1.05
CA ASN A 10 3.40 6.98 -2.46
C ASN A 10 3.68 8.33 -3.11
N LEU A 11 4.84 8.47 -3.72
CA LEU A 11 5.22 9.65 -4.48
C LEU A 11 5.05 9.38 -5.96
N SER A 12 4.50 10.35 -6.67
CA SER A 12 4.45 10.38 -8.14
C SER A 12 5.81 10.82 -8.70
N GLU A 13 6.84 10.04 -8.40
CA GLU A 13 8.19 10.20 -8.91
C GLU A 13 8.95 8.87 -8.80
N GLY A 14 9.47 8.34 -9.91
CA GLY A 14 10.30 7.14 -9.95
C GLY A 14 11.47 7.22 -10.92
N ARG A 15 11.67 8.36 -11.60
CA ARG A 15 12.67 8.55 -12.66
C ARG A 15 13.81 9.48 -12.24
N ARG A 16 13.54 10.43 -11.33
CA ARG A 16 14.46 11.43 -10.75
C ARG A 16 14.89 10.99 -9.35
N PRO A 17 15.96 10.16 -9.23
CA PRO A 17 16.40 9.63 -7.94
C PRO A 17 16.82 10.73 -6.96
N GLU A 18 17.27 11.88 -7.44
CA GLU A 18 17.65 13.03 -6.61
C GLU A 18 16.45 13.62 -5.85
N VAL A 19 15.25 13.63 -6.45
CA VAL A 19 14.02 14.11 -5.79
C VAL A 19 13.58 13.12 -4.71
N VAL A 20 13.66 11.82 -5.00
CA VAL A 20 13.35 10.77 -4.01
C VAL A 20 14.36 10.80 -2.85
N ALA A 21 15.64 10.99 -3.14
CA ALA A 21 16.69 11.08 -2.13
C ALA A 21 16.48 12.30 -1.21
N GLU A 22 16.09 13.45 -1.75
CA GLU A 22 15.75 14.65 -0.97
C GLU A 22 14.57 14.39 -0.02
N ALA A 23 13.51 13.75 -0.52
CA ALA A 23 12.36 13.35 0.29
C ALA A 23 12.74 12.39 1.42
N VAL A 24 13.58 11.39 1.12
CA VAL A 24 14.09 10.43 2.12
C VAL A 24 14.98 11.13 3.16
N ALA A 25 15.81 12.09 2.75
CA ALA A 25 16.64 12.86 3.66
C ALA A 25 15.80 13.70 4.63
N ALA A 26 14.76 14.36 4.12
CA ALA A 26 13.81 15.12 4.95
C ALA A 26 13.13 14.22 6.01
N LEU A 27 12.71 13.02 5.61
CA LEU A 27 12.11 12.03 6.53
C LEU A 27 13.10 11.53 7.59
N LYS A 28 14.34 11.21 7.19
CA LYS A 28 15.39 10.73 8.12
C LYS A 28 15.83 11.79 9.13
N ALA A 29 15.62 13.07 8.84
CA ALA A 29 15.94 14.16 9.76
C ALA A 29 14.94 14.25 10.93
N VAL A 30 13.78 13.60 10.84
CA VAL A 30 12.72 13.64 11.85
C VAL A 30 13.05 12.65 12.98
N PRO A 31 13.22 13.12 14.24
CA PRO A 31 13.49 12.24 15.36
C PRO A 31 12.40 11.17 15.55
N GLY A 32 12.82 9.92 15.78
CA GLY A 32 11.91 8.80 15.99
C GLY A 32 11.31 8.20 14.71
N LEU A 33 11.51 8.82 13.54
CA LEU A 33 11.03 8.30 12.27
C LEU A 33 12.11 7.47 11.57
N ARG A 34 11.74 6.28 11.12
CA ARG A 34 12.63 5.38 10.38
C ARG A 34 12.12 5.18 8.97
N VAL A 35 12.99 5.35 7.98
CA VAL A 35 12.75 4.90 6.60
C VAL A 35 13.26 3.46 6.49
N LEU A 36 12.33 2.50 6.38
CA LEU A 36 12.63 1.08 6.33
C LEU A 36 12.94 0.59 4.92
N ASP A 37 12.23 1.11 3.93
CA ASP A 37 12.38 0.71 2.53
C ASP A 37 12.02 1.85 1.57
N VAL A 38 12.60 1.83 0.38
CA VAL A 38 12.35 2.78 -0.71
C VAL A 38 12.37 2.02 -2.02
N GLN A 39 11.21 1.89 -2.65
CA GLN A 39 11.07 1.22 -3.93
C GLN A 39 10.64 2.23 -5.00
N SER A 40 11.50 2.47 -5.97
CA SER A 40 11.23 3.35 -7.11
C SER A 40 11.06 2.52 -8.37
N ASP A 41 9.96 2.74 -9.08
CA ASP A 41 9.68 2.12 -10.37
C ASP A 41 9.67 3.20 -11.47
N ARG A 42 10.52 3.01 -12.48
CA ARG A 42 10.72 3.97 -13.57
C ARG A 42 9.58 3.97 -14.58
N ASP A 43 8.96 2.82 -14.81
CA ASP A 43 7.90 2.64 -15.80
C ASP A 43 6.57 3.18 -15.24
N HIS A 44 6.27 2.80 -14.00
CA HIS A 44 5.17 3.35 -13.23
C HIS A 44 5.39 4.82 -12.82
N ASN A 45 6.63 5.32 -12.89
CA ASN A 45 7.07 6.64 -12.43
C ASN A 45 6.53 6.98 -11.02
N ARG A 46 6.72 6.03 -10.11
CA ARG A 46 6.21 6.06 -8.73
C ARG A 46 7.26 5.52 -7.78
N SER A 47 7.34 6.13 -6.60
CA SER A 47 8.11 5.61 -5.47
C SER A 47 7.21 5.31 -4.30
N VAL A 48 7.43 4.15 -3.68
CA VAL A 48 6.78 3.72 -2.45
C VAL A 48 7.83 3.79 -1.35
N LEU A 49 7.56 4.59 -0.31
CA LEU A 49 8.42 4.64 0.87
C LEU A 49 7.72 3.86 1.98
N THR A 50 8.48 3.06 2.73
CA THR A 50 7.98 2.39 3.93
C THR A 50 8.62 3.02 5.15
N LEU A 51 7.79 3.61 6.01
CA LEU A 51 8.18 4.34 7.20
C LEU A 51 7.70 3.59 8.44
N ALA A 52 8.46 3.70 9.54
CA ALA A 52 8.01 3.25 10.85
C ALA A 52 8.37 4.26 11.93
N GLY A 53 7.41 4.55 12.79
CA GLY A 53 7.55 5.50 13.90
C GLY A 53 6.36 5.42 14.84
N ASP A 54 6.44 6.15 15.93
CA ASP A 54 5.26 6.41 16.74
C ASP A 54 4.39 7.52 16.11
N GLU A 55 3.30 7.85 16.78
CA GLU A 55 2.36 8.87 16.32
C GLU A 55 3.03 10.24 16.16
N ALA A 56 3.92 10.62 17.07
CA ALA A 56 4.58 11.92 17.05
C ALA A 56 5.57 12.04 15.88
N ALA A 57 6.38 11.00 15.66
CA ALA A 57 7.35 10.95 14.57
C ALA A 57 6.66 11.00 13.20
N LEU A 58 5.58 10.23 13.01
CA LEU A 58 4.81 10.22 11.77
C LEU A 58 4.07 11.54 11.53
N ARG A 59 3.46 12.10 12.59
CA ARG A 59 2.79 13.41 12.55
C ARG A 59 3.75 14.52 12.11
N ALA A 60 4.99 14.49 12.59
CA ALA A 60 6.02 15.45 12.21
C ALA A 60 6.59 15.19 10.80
N GLY A 61 6.80 13.93 10.42
CA GLY A 61 7.52 13.62 9.19
C GLY A 61 6.71 13.63 7.90
N ILE A 62 5.42 13.29 7.94
CA ILE A 62 4.61 13.31 6.72
C ILE A 62 4.53 14.72 6.11
N PRO A 63 4.30 15.81 6.87
CA PRO A 63 4.36 17.17 6.32
C PRO A 63 5.70 17.52 5.66
N GLU A 64 6.83 17.01 6.15
CA GLU A 64 8.14 17.25 5.55
C GLU A 64 8.31 16.53 4.20
N LEU A 65 7.68 15.35 4.04
CA LEU A 65 7.56 14.70 2.74
C LEU A 65 6.78 15.57 1.74
N PHE A 66 5.66 16.14 2.17
CA PHE A 66 4.85 17.03 1.34
C PHE A 66 5.60 18.30 0.95
N ALA A 67 6.40 18.86 1.86
CA ALA A 67 7.20 20.05 1.58
C ALA A 67 8.13 19.84 0.39
N VAL A 68 8.83 18.69 0.34
CA VAL A 68 9.68 18.33 -0.80
C VAL A 68 8.84 18.04 -2.05
N ALA A 69 7.82 17.18 -1.93
CA ALA A 69 7.04 16.73 -3.08
C ALA A 69 6.33 17.89 -3.80
N VAL A 70 5.68 18.79 -3.06
CA VAL A 70 4.97 19.96 -3.61
C VAL A 70 5.94 20.92 -4.31
N ALA A 71 7.18 21.03 -3.82
CA ALA A 71 8.19 21.89 -4.42
C ALA A 71 8.86 21.28 -5.67
N ARG A 72 8.98 19.95 -5.73
CA ARG A 72 9.84 19.26 -6.73
C ARG A 72 9.07 18.48 -7.80
N ILE A 73 7.79 18.20 -7.58
CA ILE A 73 6.96 17.39 -8.48
C ILE A 73 5.86 18.27 -9.08
N ASP A 74 5.79 18.29 -10.41
CA ASP A 74 4.75 18.96 -11.17
C ASP A 74 3.97 17.96 -12.01
N LEU A 75 2.77 17.63 -11.53
CA LEU A 75 1.88 16.64 -12.15
C LEU A 75 1.43 17.02 -13.56
N ARG A 76 1.47 18.32 -13.92
CA ARG A 76 1.14 18.78 -15.28
C ARG A 76 2.11 18.25 -16.34
N THR A 77 3.31 17.85 -15.90
CA THR A 77 4.36 17.27 -16.75
C THR A 77 4.67 15.82 -16.38
N HIS A 78 4.05 15.29 -15.31
CA HIS A 78 4.26 13.92 -14.86
C HIS A 78 3.43 12.93 -15.68
N THR A 79 4.10 11.88 -16.15
CA THR A 79 3.47 10.73 -16.80
C THR A 79 4.07 9.43 -16.24
N GLY A 80 3.25 8.39 -16.13
CA GLY A 80 3.64 7.06 -15.67
C GLY A 80 2.50 6.07 -15.88
N GLU A 81 2.80 4.78 -15.89
CA GLU A 81 1.77 3.73 -16.08
C GLU A 81 0.86 3.56 -14.85
N HIS A 82 1.28 4.06 -13.68
CA HIS A 82 0.52 3.94 -12.45
C HIS A 82 -0.48 5.09 -12.27
N PRO A 83 -1.78 4.81 -12.04
CA PRO A 83 -2.78 5.84 -11.76
C PRO A 83 -2.41 6.67 -10.53
N ARG A 84 -2.49 8.00 -10.66
CA ARG A 84 -2.14 8.94 -9.59
C ARG A 84 -3.05 10.15 -9.58
N VAL A 85 -3.35 10.67 -8.41
CA VAL A 85 -4.08 11.95 -8.24
C VAL A 85 -3.22 13.05 -7.61
N GLY A 86 -2.07 12.70 -7.03
CA GLY A 86 -1.25 13.61 -6.23
C GLY A 86 0.25 13.43 -6.39
N ALA A 87 1.02 14.50 -6.13
CA ALA A 87 2.48 14.43 -6.02
C ALA A 87 2.90 13.49 -4.87
N VAL A 88 2.20 13.59 -3.74
CA VAL A 88 2.04 12.52 -2.76
C VAL A 88 0.63 11.99 -2.94
N ASP A 89 0.51 10.78 -3.48
CA ASP A 89 -0.73 10.24 -4.04
C ASP A 89 -1.58 9.55 -2.97
N VAL A 90 -1.00 8.64 -2.19
CA VAL A 90 -1.66 8.02 -1.02
C VAL A 90 -0.72 7.92 0.16
N VAL A 91 -1.24 8.12 1.38
CA VAL A 91 -0.53 8.01 2.65
C VAL A 91 -1.34 7.13 3.62
N PRO A 92 -1.15 5.80 3.58
CA PRO A 92 -1.77 4.89 4.52
C PRO A 92 -0.99 4.82 5.84
N PHE A 93 -1.70 4.77 6.95
CA PHE A 93 -1.21 4.46 8.28
C PHE A 93 -1.66 3.06 8.69
N VAL A 94 -0.76 2.27 9.27
CA VAL A 94 -0.98 0.85 9.54
C VAL A 94 -0.55 0.55 10.97
N PRO A 95 -1.43 -0.04 11.80
CA PRO A 95 -1.05 -0.44 13.16
C PRO A 95 -0.11 -1.65 13.10
N ILE A 96 1.03 -1.58 13.79
CA ILE A 96 2.02 -2.68 13.86
C ILE A 96 2.10 -3.24 15.28
N GLU A 97 2.48 -2.41 16.25
CA GLU A 97 2.69 -2.86 17.63
C GLU A 97 2.18 -1.79 18.61
N GLY A 98 1.36 -2.17 19.58
CA GLY A 98 0.83 -1.26 20.60
C GLY A 98 -0.11 -0.15 20.10
N ALA A 99 -0.24 0.04 18.79
CA ALA A 99 -1.15 0.97 18.13
C ALA A 99 -2.43 0.26 17.67
N THR A 100 -3.56 0.95 17.76
CA THR A 100 -4.84 0.46 17.27
C THR A 100 -5.18 1.06 15.90
N MET A 101 -6.18 0.48 15.23
CA MET A 101 -6.73 1.08 14.01
C MET A 101 -7.30 2.48 14.29
N ALA A 102 -7.92 2.68 15.45
CA ALA A 102 -8.49 3.98 15.84
C ALA A 102 -7.39 5.05 15.97
N ASP A 103 -6.24 4.70 16.55
CA ASP A 103 -5.09 5.61 16.63
C ASP A 103 -4.59 6.01 15.23
N CYS A 104 -4.50 5.05 14.30
CA CYS A 104 -4.10 5.32 12.91
C CYS A 104 -5.12 6.20 12.16
N VAL A 105 -6.42 6.01 12.39
CA VAL A 105 -7.49 6.86 11.81
C VAL A 105 -7.38 8.28 12.35
N ALA A 106 -7.16 8.45 13.65
CA ALA A 106 -6.98 9.76 14.26
C ALA A 106 -5.77 10.49 13.67
N LEU A 107 -4.63 9.81 13.54
CA LEU A 107 -3.43 10.36 12.93
C LEU A 107 -3.63 10.74 11.46
N ALA A 108 -4.30 9.89 10.67
CA ALA A 108 -4.58 10.17 9.26
C ALA A 108 -5.42 11.45 9.09
N ARG A 109 -6.41 11.67 9.97
CA ARG A 109 -7.24 12.89 9.97
C ARG A 109 -6.42 14.12 10.32
N GLU A 110 -5.64 14.03 11.39
CA GLU A 110 -4.83 15.15 11.86
C GLU A 110 -3.78 15.57 10.81
N VAL A 111 -3.01 14.61 10.30
CA VAL A 111 -2.00 14.86 9.27
C VAL A 111 -2.66 15.37 7.98
N GLY A 112 -3.80 14.81 7.59
CA GLY A 112 -4.58 15.27 6.45
C GLY A 112 -4.99 16.74 6.57
N GLN A 113 -5.50 17.14 7.72
CA GLN A 113 -5.86 18.53 8.00
C GLN A 113 -4.63 19.46 7.98
N ALA A 114 -3.51 19.03 8.59
CA ALA A 114 -2.27 19.81 8.62
C ALA A 114 -1.68 20.02 7.21
N VAL A 115 -1.65 18.97 6.39
CA VAL A 115 -1.18 19.02 5.00
C VAL A 115 -2.08 19.92 4.16
N ALA A 116 -3.40 19.75 4.26
CA ALA A 116 -4.35 20.58 3.54
C ALA A 116 -4.22 22.06 3.90
N SER A 117 -4.00 22.37 5.18
CA SER A 117 -3.84 23.74 5.65
C SER A 117 -2.51 24.37 5.21
N ARG A 118 -1.39 23.62 5.33
CA ARG A 118 -0.03 24.13 5.04
C ARG A 118 0.24 24.25 3.54
N PHE A 119 -0.19 23.27 2.74
CA PHE A 119 0.17 23.17 1.33
C PHE A 119 -0.98 23.47 0.36
N ARG A 120 -2.19 23.70 0.87
CA ARG A 120 -3.42 23.89 0.07
C ARG A 120 -3.67 22.73 -0.90
N VAL A 121 -3.22 21.53 -0.55
CA VAL A 121 -3.50 20.28 -1.27
C VAL A 121 -4.80 19.69 -0.70
N PRO A 122 -5.86 19.47 -1.50
CA PRO A 122 -7.04 18.78 -1.01
C PRO A 122 -6.73 17.35 -0.58
N VAL A 123 -7.33 16.93 0.52
CA VAL A 123 -7.13 15.60 1.11
C VAL A 123 -8.45 14.84 1.16
N PHE A 124 -8.43 13.60 0.67
CA PHE A 124 -9.50 12.62 0.79
C PHE A 124 -9.15 11.56 1.83
N LEU A 125 -10.10 11.21 2.68
CA LEU A 125 -9.96 10.10 3.61
C LEU A 125 -10.50 8.80 3.01
N TYR A 126 -9.73 7.72 3.12
CA TYR A 126 -10.07 6.40 2.56
C TYR A 126 -9.96 5.25 3.57
N GLU A 127 -10.37 4.06 3.17
CA GLU A 127 -10.40 2.84 4.00
C GLU A 127 -11.08 3.08 5.35
N GLU A 128 -10.46 2.71 6.48
CA GLU A 128 -11.05 2.84 7.81
C GLU A 128 -11.19 4.31 8.25
N ALA A 129 -10.52 5.25 7.56
CA ALA A 129 -10.68 6.68 7.80
C ALA A 129 -11.78 7.34 6.95
N ALA A 130 -12.34 6.63 5.96
CA ALA A 130 -13.30 7.17 5.02
C ALA A 130 -14.54 7.74 5.73
N THR A 131 -14.95 8.93 5.31
CA THR A 131 -16.13 9.63 5.83
C THR A 131 -17.41 9.26 5.09
N ALA A 132 -17.28 8.62 3.92
CA ALA A 132 -18.40 8.16 3.11
C ALA A 132 -18.08 6.81 2.43
N PRO A 133 -19.09 5.93 2.22
CA PRO A 133 -18.87 4.58 1.68
C PRO A 133 -18.16 4.54 0.32
N HIS A 134 -18.47 5.48 -0.59
CA HIS A 134 -17.87 5.56 -1.92
C HIS A 134 -16.39 5.99 -1.93
N ARG A 135 -15.87 6.44 -0.79
CA ARG A 135 -14.44 6.80 -0.61
C ARG A 135 -13.62 5.68 -0.03
N ARG A 136 -14.24 4.58 0.42
CA ARG A 136 -13.50 3.51 1.09
C ARG A 136 -12.44 2.90 0.17
N ASN A 137 -12.79 2.71 -1.10
CA ASN A 137 -11.91 2.12 -2.10
C ASN A 137 -11.04 3.18 -2.79
N LEU A 138 -9.72 3.00 -2.75
CA LEU A 138 -8.76 3.95 -3.31
C LEU A 138 -8.96 4.16 -4.82
N GLU A 139 -9.26 3.10 -5.55
CA GLU A 139 -9.49 3.14 -7.00
C GLU A 139 -10.68 4.04 -7.37
N ASP A 140 -11.70 4.12 -6.51
CA ASP A 140 -12.83 5.00 -6.73
C ASP A 140 -12.45 6.46 -6.52
N ILE A 141 -11.58 6.77 -5.55
CA ILE A 141 -11.00 8.12 -5.38
C ILE A 141 -10.03 8.46 -6.52
N ARG A 142 -9.24 7.51 -7.01
CA ARG A 142 -8.28 7.72 -8.09
C ARG A 142 -8.86 7.72 -9.49
N ARG A 143 -10.11 7.30 -9.65
CA ARG A 143 -10.77 7.26 -10.97
C ARG A 143 -10.75 8.65 -11.62
N GLY A 144 -10.19 8.71 -12.82
CA GLY A 144 -9.97 9.95 -13.58
C GLY A 144 -8.58 10.55 -13.38
N GLU A 145 -7.78 10.05 -12.42
CA GLU A 145 -6.41 10.50 -12.14
C GLU A 145 -6.29 12.01 -11.89
N PHE A 146 -5.09 12.57 -12.04
CA PHE A 146 -4.86 14.01 -11.91
C PHE A 146 -5.66 14.82 -12.94
N GLU A 147 -5.71 14.36 -14.19
CA GLU A 147 -6.36 15.06 -15.30
C GLU A 147 -7.88 15.23 -15.08
N GLY A 148 -8.54 14.20 -14.54
CA GLY A 148 -9.97 14.21 -14.23
C GLY A 148 -10.33 14.75 -12.84
N SER A 149 -9.33 15.07 -12.00
CA SER A 149 -9.58 15.52 -10.61
C SER A 149 -10.37 16.81 -10.56
N THR A 150 -10.15 17.74 -11.49
CA THR A 150 -10.88 19.02 -11.53
C THR A 150 -12.38 18.82 -11.75
N ASP A 151 -12.76 18.01 -12.74
CA ASP A 151 -14.17 17.77 -13.04
C ASP A 151 -14.83 16.93 -11.95
N LYS A 152 -14.10 15.94 -11.41
CA LYS A 152 -14.58 15.13 -10.30
C LYS A 152 -14.93 15.96 -9.07
N MET A 153 -14.05 16.89 -8.68
CA MET A 153 -14.25 17.71 -7.48
C MET A 153 -15.34 18.79 -7.63
N ARG A 154 -15.88 19.00 -8.85
CA ARG A 154 -17.09 19.83 -9.03
C ARG A 154 -18.36 19.13 -8.55
N ASP A 155 -18.36 17.80 -8.53
CA ASP A 155 -19.44 17.03 -7.94
C ASP A 155 -19.36 17.14 -6.40
N PRO A 156 -20.40 17.66 -5.71
CA PRO A 156 -20.41 17.75 -4.25
C PRO A 156 -20.14 16.41 -3.54
N GLN A 157 -20.46 15.27 -4.17
CA GLN A 157 -20.17 13.94 -3.64
C GLN A 157 -18.65 13.71 -3.43
N TRP A 158 -17.82 14.39 -4.23
CA TRP A 158 -16.36 14.32 -4.23
C TRP A 158 -15.71 15.59 -3.66
N ALA A 159 -16.42 16.35 -2.82
CA ALA A 159 -15.80 17.41 -2.04
C ALA A 159 -14.73 16.82 -1.08
N PRO A 160 -13.49 17.34 -1.04
CA PRO A 160 -12.44 16.76 -0.21
C PRO A 160 -12.78 16.88 1.28
N ASP A 161 -12.25 15.96 2.09
CA ASP A 161 -12.43 15.98 3.54
C ASP A 161 -11.74 17.19 4.18
N PHE A 162 -10.58 17.59 3.63
CA PHE A 162 -9.85 18.78 4.04
C PHE A 162 -9.30 19.55 2.83
N GLY A 163 -9.17 20.86 2.98
CA GLY A 163 -8.53 21.73 1.99
C GLY A 163 -9.46 22.30 0.92
N PRO A 164 -8.91 22.88 -0.16
CA PRO A 164 -9.68 23.56 -1.20
C PRO A 164 -10.57 22.62 -2.01
N ALA A 165 -11.70 23.10 -2.54
CA ALA A 165 -12.61 22.31 -3.39
C ALA A 165 -12.11 22.05 -4.83
N ALA A 166 -10.83 22.32 -5.11
CA ALA A 166 -10.20 22.09 -6.40
C ALA A 166 -8.79 21.50 -6.18
N PRO A 167 -8.28 20.67 -7.11
CA PRO A 167 -6.94 20.09 -6.99
C PRO A 167 -5.86 21.20 -6.98
N HIS A 168 -4.77 20.95 -6.28
CA HIS A 168 -3.60 21.82 -6.36
C HIS A 168 -3.03 21.80 -7.78
N ALA A 169 -2.74 22.97 -8.35
CA ALA A 169 -2.44 23.12 -9.78
C ALA A 169 -1.28 22.23 -10.27
N SER A 170 -0.23 22.05 -9.46
CA SER A 170 0.92 21.19 -9.78
C SER A 170 0.99 19.90 -8.96
N ALA A 171 0.30 19.84 -7.81
CA ALA A 171 0.48 18.75 -6.83
C ALA A 171 -0.75 17.86 -6.71
N GLY A 172 -1.87 18.23 -7.34
CA GLY A 172 -3.10 17.44 -7.38
C GLY A 172 -3.80 17.36 -6.03
N ALA A 173 -4.28 16.17 -5.69
CA ALA A 173 -4.93 15.85 -4.43
C ALA A 173 -4.20 14.69 -3.75
N SER A 174 -4.28 14.60 -2.43
CA SER A 174 -3.74 13.46 -1.68
C SER A 174 -4.85 12.60 -1.09
N VAL A 175 -4.61 11.30 -0.99
CA VAL A 175 -5.47 10.37 -0.27
C VAL A 175 -4.78 9.93 1.01
N MET A 176 -5.46 9.96 2.15
CA MET A 176 -4.90 9.52 3.44
C MET A 176 -5.86 8.60 4.14
N GLY A 177 -5.36 7.64 4.90
CA GLY A 177 -6.25 6.80 5.69
C GLY A 177 -5.53 5.74 6.49
N ALA A 178 -6.31 4.89 7.13
CA ALA A 178 -5.80 3.80 7.94
C ALA A 178 -6.32 2.47 7.39
N ARG A 179 -5.44 1.47 7.38
CA ARG A 179 -5.77 0.13 6.89
C ARG A 179 -4.89 -0.93 7.54
N MET A 180 -5.29 -2.19 7.38
CA MET A 180 -4.43 -3.32 7.73
C MET A 180 -3.19 -3.37 6.82
N PRO A 181 -2.10 -4.04 7.25
CA PRO A 181 -0.94 -4.27 6.41
C PRO A 181 -1.36 -4.92 5.10
N LEU A 182 -0.82 -4.40 3.99
CA LEU A 182 -1.05 -4.93 2.66
C LEU A 182 0.19 -5.70 2.27
N ILE A 183 0.02 -6.99 1.96
CA ILE A 183 1.13 -7.84 1.53
C ILE A 183 0.99 -8.04 0.03
N ALA A 184 1.96 -7.54 -0.73
CA ALA A 184 2.10 -7.83 -2.14
C ALA A 184 2.76 -9.22 -2.28
N TYR A 185 1.97 -10.20 -2.67
CA TYR A 185 2.35 -11.61 -2.74
C TYR A 185 2.08 -12.14 -4.14
N ASN A 186 3.13 -12.49 -4.87
CA ASN A 186 3.02 -12.94 -6.24
C ASN A 186 3.31 -14.43 -6.37
N VAL A 187 2.57 -15.14 -7.21
CA VAL A 187 2.77 -16.58 -7.46
C VAL A 187 3.13 -16.82 -8.92
N ASN A 188 4.29 -17.43 -9.16
CA ASN A 188 4.85 -17.70 -10.48
C ASN A 188 4.31 -19.02 -11.02
N LEU A 189 3.79 -19.01 -12.23
CA LEU A 189 3.27 -20.18 -12.92
C LEU A 189 4.33 -20.74 -13.87
N GLY A 190 4.39 -22.07 -14.01
CA GLY A 190 5.25 -22.79 -14.95
C GLY A 190 4.78 -22.69 -16.40
N THR A 191 4.25 -21.54 -16.80
CA THR A 191 3.76 -21.25 -18.15
C THR A 191 3.96 -19.77 -18.46
N SER A 192 4.09 -19.42 -19.74
CA SER A 192 4.03 -18.03 -20.22
C SER A 192 2.62 -17.62 -20.64
N ASP A 193 1.62 -18.49 -20.48
CA ASP A 193 0.23 -18.20 -20.83
C ASP A 193 -0.42 -17.24 -19.82
N LEU A 194 -0.48 -15.97 -20.22
CA LEU A 194 -1.10 -14.90 -19.43
C LEU A 194 -2.60 -15.14 -19.17
N GLU A 195 -3.31 -15.84 -20.06
CA GLU A 195 -4.73 -16.11 -19.86
C GLU A 195 -4.97 -17.09 -18.71
N VAL A 196 -4.04 -18.03 -18.49
CA VAL A 196 -4.08 -18.91 -17.30
C VAL A 196 -3.96 -18.06 -16.03
N ALA A 197 -2.97 -17.16 -15.95
CA ALA A 197 -2.81 -16.28 -14.80
C ALA A 197 -4.02 -15.38 -14.56
N LYS A 198 -4.61 -14.80 -15.62
CA LYS A 198 -5.82 -13.97 -15.52
C LYS A 198 -7.03 -14.77 -15.02
N ARG A 199 -7.21 -16.01 -15.47
CA ARG A 199 -8.30 -16.88 -15.00
C ARG A 199 -8.14 -17.24 -13.53
N ILE A 200 -6.93 -17.58 -13.09
CA ILE A 200 -6.64 -17.87 -11.68
C ILE A 200 -6.86 -16.61 -10.83
N ALA A 201 -6.35 -15.45 -11.26
CA ALA A 201 -6.56 -14.18 -10.57
C ALA A 201 -8.06 -13.85 -10.42
N LYS A 202 -8.87 -14.11 -11.45
CA LYS A 202 -10.33 -13.94 -11.41
C LYS A 202 -10.99 -14.88 -10.39
N ALA A 203 -10.50 -16.11 -10.25
CA ALA A 203 -11.05 -17.08 -9.30
C ALA A 203 -10.80 -16.66 -7.84
N ILE A 204 -9.65 -16.05 -7.54
CA ILE A 204 -9.28 -15.71 -6.15
C ILE A 204 -9.68 -14.30 -5.70
N ARG A 205 -9.82 -13.34 -6.62
CA ARG A 205 -10.05 -11.93 -6.25
C ARG A 205 -11.49 -11.65 -5.83
N PHE A 206 -11.65 -10.81 -4.82
CA PHE A 206 -12.96 -10.46 -4.28
C PHE A 206 -13.91 -9.86 -5.32
N SER A 207 -13.41 -8.99 -6.20
CA SER A 207 -14.21 -8.30 -7.22
C SER A 207 -14.86 -9.24 -8.25
N SER A 208 -14.51 -10.52 -8.24
CA SER A 208 -15.10 -11.55 -9.10
C SER A 208 -15.78 -12.68 -8.31
N GLY A 209 -16.03 -12.47 -7.01
CA GLY A 209 -16.67 -13.44 -6.13
C GLY A 209 -15.71 -14.38 -5.39
N GLY A 210 -14.40 -14.16 -5.53
CA GLY A 210 -13.37 -14.92 -4.81
C GLY A 210 -13.24 -14.51 -3.33
N TYR A 211 -12.03 -14.66 -2.79
CA TYR A 211 -11.77 -14.36 -1.38
C TYR A 211 -11.90 -12.87 -1.07
N ARG A 212 -12.58 -12.57 0.05
CA ARG A 212 -12.49 -11.24 0.66
C ARG A 212 -11.03 -10.93 1.03
N PHE A 213 -10.69 -9.65 0.98
CA PHE A 213 -9.36 -9.13 1.28
C PHE A 213 -8.25 -9.57 0.31
N VAL A 214 -8.65 -10.02 -0.88
CA VAL A 214 -7.74 -10.42 -1.96
C VAL A 214 -8.07 -9.61 -3.20
N LYS A 215 -7.11 -8.82 -3.67
CA LYS A 215 -7.10 -8.24 -5.02
C LYS A 215 -6.06 -9.01 -5.83
N ALA A 216 -6.39 -9.39 -7.06
CA ALA A 216 -5.44 -10.13 -7.90
C ALA A 216 -5.59 -9.80 -9.38
N MET A 217 -4.47 -9.92 -10.10
CA MET A 217 -4.38 -9.79 -11.55
C MET A 217 -3.34 -10.75 -12.13
N GLY A 218 -3.54 -11.16 -13.38
CA GLY A 218 -2.53 -11.90 -14.13
C GLY A 218 -1.58 -10.92 -14.82
N VAL A 219 -0.28 -11.10 -14.61
CA VAL A 219 0.78 -10.28 -15.20
C VAL A 219 1.86 -11.17 -15.84
N MET A 220 2.68 -10.58 -16.70
CA MET A 220 3.76 -11.28 -17.39
C MET A 220 5.11 -10.82 -16.86
N LEU A 221 5.93 -11.74 -16.38
CA LEU A 221 7.33 -11.49 -16.07
C LEU A 221 8.16 -11.64 -17.35
N GLN A 222 8.31 -10.54 -18.10
CA GLN A 222 8.97 -10.54 -19.41
C GLN A 222 10.37 -11.16 -19.38
N GLN A 223 11.19 -10.80 -18.38
CA GLN A 223 12.57 -11.28 -18.27
C GLN A 223 12.69 -12.79 -18.06
N ARG A 224 11.68 -13.41 -17.42
CA ARG A 224 11.69 -14.85 -17.11
C ARG A 224 10.81 -15.66 -18.06
N ASN A 225 10.08 -14.98 -18.95
CA ASN A 225 9.04 -15.57 -19.79
C ASN A 225 8.04 -16.43 -18.98
N LEU A 226 7.58 -15.92 -17.83
CA LEU A 226 6.60 -16.59 -16.96
C LEU A 226 5.38 -15.71 -16.71
N ALA A 227 4.19 -16.31 -16.75
CA ALA A 227 2.97 -15.72 -16.25
C ALA A 227 2.97 -15.78 -14.72
N GLN A 228 2.46 -14.73 -14.09
CA GLN A 228 2.43 -14.57 -12.65
C GLN A 228 1.03 -14.13 -12.21
N VAL A 229 0.54 -14.70 -11.12
CA VAL A 229 -0.64 -14.18 -10.43
C VAL A 229 -0.13 -13.18 -9.41
N SER A 230 -0.32 -11.89 -9.68
CA SER A 230 0.02 -10.83 -8.72
C SER A 230 -1.15 -10.60 -7.77
N ILE A 231 -0.87 -10.60 -6.46
CA ILE A 231 -1.90 -10.60 -5.42
C ILE A 231 -1.56 -9.54 -4.38
N ASN A 232 -2.55 -8.71 -4.05
CA ASN A 232 -2.52 -7.85 -2.87
C ASN A 232 -3.44 -8.45 -1.80
N MET A 233 -2.84 -8.91 -0.72
CA MET A 233 -3.53 -9.37 0.48
C MET A 233 -3.80 -8.14 1.37
N THR A 234 -5.04 -7.66 1.39
CA THR A 234 -5.37 -6.41 2.10
C THR A 234 -5.66 -6.61 3.59
N ASP A 235 -5.88 -7.85 4.02
CA ASP A 235 -6.05 -8.24 5.44
C ASP A 235 -5.70 -9.73 5.60
N PHE A 236 -4.42 -10.01 5.84
CA PHE A 236 -3.90 -11.39 5.93
C PHE A 236 -4.43 -12.16 7.14
N LYS A 237 -4.88 -11.46 8.19
CA LYS A 237 -5.44 -12.09 9.39
C LYS A 237 -6.80 -12.73 9.12
N LYS A 238 -7.55 -12.17 8.16
CA LYS A 238 -8.87 -12.70 7.76
C LYS A 238 -8.77 -13.70 6.60
N THR A 239 -7.88 -13.44 5.64
CA THR A 239 -7.58 -14.38 4.55
C THR A 239 -6.07 -14.63 4.54
N PRO A 240 -5.61 -15.78 5.09
CA PRO A 240 -4.18 -16.09 5.18
C PRO A 240 -3.50 -16.33 3.83
N LEU A 241 -2.19 -16.06 3.75
CA LEU A 241 -1.36 -16.31 2.57
C LEU A 241 -1.42 -17.77 2.13
N SER A 242 -1.29 -18.71 3.09
CA SER A 242 -1.31 -20.15 2.83
C SER A 242 -2.57 -20.61 2.11
N ARG A 243 -3.74 -20.08 2.52
CA ARG A 243 -5.02 -20.38 1.87
C ARG A 243 -5.02 -19.93 0.41
N VAL A 244 -4.61 -18.69 0.14
CA VAL A 244 -4.60 -18.16 -1.23
C VAL A 244 -3.59 -18.89 -2.10
N PHE A 245 -2.40 -19.21 -1.56
CA PHE A 245 -1.38 -19.97 -2.28
C PHE A 245 -1.88 -21.36 -2.68
N GLU A 246 -2.49 -22.10 -1.75
CA GLU A 246 -3.04 -23.43 -2.05
C GLU A 246 -4.18 -23.37 -3.08
N THR A 247 -5.03 -22.33 -3.04
CA THR A 247 -6.04 -22.13 -4.09
C THR A 247 -5.42 -21.83 -5.45
N VAL A 248 -4.40 -20.97 -5.52
CA VAL A 248 -3.69 -20.69 -6.78
C VAL A 248 -3.07 -21.97 -7.33
N LYS A 249 -2.45 -22.78 -6.47
CA LYS A 249 -1.86 -24.07 -6.84
C LYS A 249 -2.92 -25.05 -7.36
N ALA A 250 -4.06 -25.16 -6.67
CA ALA A 250 -5.17 -26.00 -7.10
C ALA A 250 -5.76 -25.53 -8.45
N GLU A 251 -5.96 -24.23 -8.63
CA GLU A 251 -6.47 -23.66 -9.88
C GLU A 251 -5.47 -23.83 -11.03
N ALA A 252 -4.16 -23.63 -10.80
CA ALA A 252 -3.13 -23.88 -11.80
C ALA A 252 -3.09 -25.35 -12.27
N ALA A 253 -3.24 -26.29 -11.33
CA ALA A 253 -3.28 -27.72 -11.63
C ALA A 253 -4.43 -28.09 -12.58
N ARG A 254 -5.57 -27.39 -12.54
CA ARG A 254 -6.70 -27.60 -13.46
C ARG A 254 -6.36 -27.28 -14.91
N TYR A 255 -5.31 -26.49 -15.14
CA TYR A 255 -4.78 -26.15 -16.47
C TYR A 255 -3.53 -26.97 -16.83
N GLY A 256 -3.14 -27.95 -16.01
CA GLY A 256 -1.89 -28.70 -16.21
C GLY A 256 -0.63 -27.87 -15.96
N VAL A 257 -0.74 -26.76 -15.23
CA VAL A 257 0.35 -25.82 -14.96
C VAL A 257 0.81 -25.98 -13.52
N SER A 258 2.13 -26.05 -13.31
CA SER A 258 2.72 -26.07 -11.98
C SER A 258 2.92 -24.66 -11.44
N VAL A 259 2.95 -24.51 -10.11
CA VAL A 259 3.49 -23.30 -9.47
C VAL A 259 4.99 -23.50 -9.30
N VAL A 260 5.80 -22.57 -9.82
CA VAL A 260 7.27 -22.68 -9.83
C VAL A 260 7.95 -21.80 -8.79
N GLY A 261 7.17 -21.03 -8.03
CA GLY A 261 7.65 -20.22 -6.92
C GLY A 261 6.64 -19.15 -6.53
N SER A 262 6.95 -18.43 -5.46
CA SER A 262 6.21 -17.23 -5.07
C SER A 262 7.19 -16.19 -4.54
N GLU A 263 6.73 -14.95 -4.45
CA GLU A 263 7.55 -13.79 -4.11
C GLU A 263 6.75 -12.84 -3.23
N ILE A 264 7.41 -12.26 -2.25
CA ILE A 264 6.91 -11.13 -1.49
C ILE A 264 7.58 -9.88 -2.03
N VAL A 265 6.78 -8.89 -2.40
CA VAL A 265 7.29 -7.60 -2.88
C VAL A 265 7.30 -6.62 -1.71
N GLY A 266 8.50 -6.22 -1.29
CA GLY A 266 8.71 -5.35 -0.13
C GLY A 266 8.68 -6.07 1.21
N LEU A 267 8.17 -5.38 2.23
CA LEU A 267 8.15 -5.89 3.60
C LEU A 267 6.87 -6.69 3.88
N VAL A 268 6.97 -7.63 4.82
CA VAL A 268 5.86 -8.47 5.25
C VAL A 268 5.81 -8.54 6.77
N PRO A 269 4.60 -8.47 7.39
CA PRO A 269 4.45 -8.75 8.80
C PRO A 269 4.91 -10.18 9.13
N ALA A 270 5.78 -10.34 10.13
CA ALA A 270 6.28 -11.66 10.53
C ALA A 270 5.15 -12.65 10.88
N GLU A 271 4.05 -12.16 11.44
CA GLU A 271 2.86 -12.97 11.76
C GLU A 271 2.30 -13.69 10.53
N ALA A 272 2.25 -13.03 9.37
CA ALA A 272 1.75 -13.63 8.13
C ALA A 272 2.58 -14.83 7.66
N LEU A 273 3.90 -14.80 7.91
CA LEU A 273 4.80 -15.90 7.59
C LEU A 273 4.69 -17.04 8.60
N LEU A 274 4.55 -16.72 9.88
CA LEU A 274 4.34 -17.73 10.92
C LEU A 274 3.01 -18.46 10.74
N ASP A 275 1.94 -17.76 10.39
CA ASP A 275 0.64 -18.36 10.08
C ASP A 275 0.74 -19.33 8.90
N ALA A 276 1.55 -19.00 7.89
CA ALA A 276 1.81 -19.89 6.77
C ALA A 276 2.64 -21.11 7.20
N ALA A 277 3.70 -20.90 8.01
CA ALA A 277 4.53 -21.98 8.53
C ALA A 277 3.71 -22.96 9.38
N ASP A 278 2.90 -22.46 10.30
CA ASP A 278 2.00 -23.26 11.13
C ASP A 278 1.02 -24.07 10.26
N HIS A 279 0.42 -23.45 9.25
CA HIS A 279 -0.49 -24.13 8.32
C HIS A 279 0.16 -25.31 7.58
N PHE A 280 1.36 -25.11 7.02
CA PHE A 280 2.02 -26.14 6.20
C PHE A 280 2.72 -27.21 7.03
N LEU A 281 3.30 -26.84 8.17
CA LEU A 281 4.01 -27.76 9.06
C LEU A 281 3.07 -28.49 10.02
N ARG A 282 1.85 -27.96 10.23
CA ARG A 282 0.84 -28.51 11.16
C ARG A 282 1.39 -28.64 12.58
N LEU A 283 1.98 -27.57 13.09
CA LEU A 283 2.64 -27.59 14.38
C LEU A 283 1.60 -27.80 15.50
N GLU A 284 1.83 -28.79 16.37
CA GLU A 284 0.95 -29.03 17.49
C GLU A 284 1.25 -28.05 18.63
N ARG A 285 0.22 -27.34 19.11
CA ARG A 285 0.31 -26.39 20.23
C ARG A 285 1.36 -25.29 20.00
N PHE A 286 1.54 -24.87 18.75
CA PHE A 286 2.44 -23.77 18.43
C PHE A 286 1.88 -22.45 18.92
N ASP A 287 2.70 -21.71 19.65
CA ASP A 287 2.44 -20.35 20.08
C ASP A 287 3.53 -19.43 19.49
N PRO A 288 3.18 -18.27 18.91
CA PRO A 288 4.17 -17.36 18.34
C PRO A 288 5.25 -16.87 19.31
N SER A 289 5.03 -16.96 20.64
CA SER A 289 6.05 -16.67 21.66
C SER A 289 7.16 -17.72 21.73
N GLN A 290 6.98 -18.88 21.09
CA GLN A 290 8.04 -19.89 20.92
C GLN A 290 9.07 -19.48 19.87
N VAL A 291 8.81 -18.43 19.06
CA VAL A 291 9.79 -17.88 18.12
C VAL A 291 10.86 -17.13 18.91
N LEU A 292 12.10 -17.63 18.85
CA LEU A 292 13.23 -17.15 19.65
C LEU A 292 13.40 -15.62 19.57
N GLU A 293 13.44 -15.06 18.37
CA GLU A 293 13.64 -13.62 18.15
C GLU A 293 12.45 -12.77 18.61
N ARG A 294 11.23 -13.34 18.70
CA ARG A 294 10.09 -12.66 19.32
C ARG A 294 10.22 -12.66 20.83
N ARG A 295 10.57 -13.81 21.40
CA ARG A 295 10.74 -13.95 22.85
C ARG A 295 11.84 -13.04 23.39
N ILE A 296 12.95 -12.90 22.67
CA ILE A 296 14.03 -11.96 23.04
C ILE A 296 13.49 -10.52 23.09
N ARG A 297 12.77 -10.09 22.04
CA ARG A 297 12.21 -8.73 21.95
C ARG A 297 11.16 -8.41 23.00
N GLU A 298 10.38 -9.39 23.43
CA GLU A 298 9.39 -9.23 24.52
C GLU A 298 10.04 -9.10 25.90
N THR A 299 11.30 -9.52 26.05
CA THR A 299 12.05 -9.45 27.31
C THR A 299 12.96 -8.23 27.44
N GLU A 300 13.10 -7.43 26.38
CA GLU A 300 13.78 -6.13 26.36
C GLU A 300 12.84 -4.98 26.77
#